data_AF-A0A0L1KMB4-F1
#
_entry.id   AF-A0A0L1KMB4-F1
#
_cell.length_a   1.000
_cell.length_b   1.000
_cell.length_c   1.000
_cell.angle_alpha   90.00
_cell.angle_beta   90.00
_cell.angle_gamma   90.00
#
_symmetry.space_group_name_H-M   'P 1'
#
loop_
_entity.id
_entity.type
_entity.pdbx_description
1 polymer ?
#
loop_
_entity_poly.entity_id
_entity_poly.type
_entity_poly.pdbx_seq_one_letter_code
_entity_poly.pdbx_strand_id
1 'polypeptide(L)'
;MLGFWISALDSSSDSATVHALQGELMQAVLREFDMDGLKLFSLGNGPESICSWNPTKTIQGEWTFGVSCHHGVLESLTFHKVRQGNFLIEYLPGTIKQLRLTECQQRYQVRTRMLPKSATNISLKGNAIHGTIDLQSLPLNLEELILRENRLVGPIELIELPANLTKLDLSYNSIQQKVVYYDLLPSRLQHVFLAQNKISEIRPLTAESGTTINCEFHGSMKVIEDSE
;
A
#
# COMPACT_ATOMS: atom_id res chain seq x y z
N MET A 1 11.19 15.03 -17.63
CA MET A 1 12.33 15.12 -16.67
C MET A 1 12.18 14.21 -15.46
N LEU A 2 10.99 14.00 -14.88
CA LEU A 2 10.79 13.18 -13.66
C LEU A 2 10.94 11.65 -13.84
N GLY A 3 10.59 11.09 -15.00
CA GLY A 3 10.68 9.64 -15.23
C GLY A 3 12.12 9.09 -15.24
N PHE A 4 13.12 9.94 -15.50
CA PHE A 4 14.53 9.56 -15.52
C PHE A 4 15.11 9.30 -14.12
N TRP A 5 14.56 9.95 -13.07
CA TRP A 5 15.09 9.82 -11.72
C TRP A 5 14.56 8.57 -11.00
N ILE A 6 13.29 8.22 -11.23
CA ILE A 6 12.70 6.99 -10.67
C ILE A 6 13.43 5.74 -11.19
N SER A 7 13.84 5.73 -12.47
CA SER A 7 14.65 4.64 -13.04
C SER A 7 16.11 4.62 -12.57
N ALA A 8 16.68 5.77 -12.18
CA ALA A 8 18.07 5.87 -11.77
C ALA A 8 18.35 5.20 -10.41
N LEU A 9 17.37 5.23 -9.48
CA LEU A 9 17.42 4.49 -8.21
C LEU A 9 17.47 2.98 -8.43
N ASP A 10 16.76 2.47 -9.45
CA ASP A 10 16.72 1.03 -9.74
C ASP A 10 18.01 0.52 -10.41
N SER A 11 18.87 1.41 -10.93
CA SER A 11 20.06 1.04 -11.72
C SER A 11 21.40 1.52 -11.14
N SER A 12 21.42 2.42 -10.16
CA SER A 12 22.66 2.99 -9.62
C SER A 12 23.23 2.15 -8.48
N SER A 13 24.47 1.69 -8.62
CA SER A 13 25.25 1.04 -7.54
C SER A 13 26.02 2.03 -6.65
N ASP A 14 26.01 3.32 -6.99
CA ASP A 14 26.65 4.36 -6.20
C ASP A 14 25.77 4.80 -5.02
N SER A 15 26.25 4.56 -3.80
CA SER A 15 25.54 4.84 -2.56
C SER A 15 25.27 6.33 -2.35
N ALA A 16 26.17 7.20 -2.78
CA ALA A 16 26.01 8.65 -2.65
C ALA A 16 24.84 9.16 -3.50
N THR A 17 24.74 8.68 -4.75
CA THR A 17 23.61 8.98 -5.64
C THR A 17 22.28 8.46 -5.09
N VAL A 18 22.25 7.25 -4.53
CA VAL A 18 21.04 6.66 -3.92
C VAL A 18 20.56 7.50 -2.72
N HIS A 19 21.47 7.92 -1.84
CA HIS A 19 21.12 8.75 -0.67
C HIS A 19 20.61 10.13 -1.07
N ALA A 20 21.25 10.79 -2.04
CA ALA A 20 20.82 12.11 -2.52
C ALA A 20 19.41 12.06 -3.13
N LEU A 21 19.15 11.07 -4.00
CA LEU A 21 17.85 10.93 -4.64
C LEU A 21 16.75 10.53 -3.65
N GLN A 22 17.05 9.67 -2.68
CA GLN A 22 16.12 9.41 -1.57
C GLN A 22 15.73 10.71 -0.86
N GLY A 23 16.69 11.58 -0.59
CA GLY A 23 16.41 12.85 0.08
C GLY A 23 15.44 13.74 -0.70
N GLU A 24 15.69 13.90 -2.00
CA GLU A 24 14.81 14.65 -2.92
C GLU A 24 13.39 14.05 -3.00
N LEU A 25 13.29 12.72 -3.07
CA LEU A 25 12.01 12.01 -3.06
C LEU A 25 11.26 12.26 -1.75
N MET A 26 11.94 12.19 -0.61
CA MET A 26 11.30 12.41 0.68
C MET A 26 10.82 13.85 0.87
N GLN A 27 11.53 14.84 0.31
CA GLN A 27 11.03 16.21 0.25
C GLN A 27 9.74 16.31 -0.56
N ALA A 28 9.63 15.58 -1.67
CA ALA A 28 8.41 15.54 -2.48
C ALA A 28 7.26 14.81 -1.75
N VAL A 29 7.53 13.66 -1.10
CA VAL A 29 6.53 12.90 -0.33
C VAL A 29 5.84 13.77 0.73
N LEU A 30 6.61 14.64 1.40
CA LEU A 30 6.14 15.47 2.51
C LEU A 30 5.86 16.92 2.11
N ARG A 31 5.77 17.23 0.81
CA ARG A 31 5.56 18.61 0.33
C ARG A 31 4.23 19.22 0.78
N GLU A 32 3.19 18.41 0.94
CA GLU A 32 1.87 18.84 1.43
C GLU A 32 1.71 18.73 2.95
N PHE A 33 2.80 18.40 3.66
CA PHE A 33 2.77 18.21 5.10
C PHE A 33 3.09 19.50 5.84
N ASP A 34 2.36 19.76 6.92
CA ASP A 34 2.77 20.76 7.89
C ASP A 34 4.03 20.26 8.64
N MET A 35 5.18 20.81 8.24
CA MET A 35 6.48 20.46 8.78
C MET A 35 6.63 20.84 10.25
N ASP A 36 5.85 21.78 10.79
CA ASP A 36 5.87 22.11 12.21
C ASP A 36 5.41 20.92 13.06
N GLY A 37 4.41 20.17 12.58
CA GLY A 37 3.98 18.92 13.17
C GLY A 37 5.02 17.79 13.08
N LEU A 38 5.98 17.89 12.14
CA LEU A 38 7.00 16.86 11.93
C LEU A 38 8.31 17.10 12.69
N LYS A 39 8.56 18.33 13.16
CA LYS A 39 9.75 18.68 13.96
C LYS A 39 9.95 17.77 15.17
N LEU A 40 8.85 17.27 15.74
CA LEU A 40 8.89 16.31 16.84
C LEU A 40 9.57 14.99 16.44
N PHE A 41 9.38 14.49 15.22
CA PHE A 41 9.97 13.25 14.72
C PHE A 41 11.39 13.46 14.21
N SER A 42 11.59 14.57 13.49
CA SER A 42 12.83 14.84 12.78
C SER A 42 13.94 15.42 13.66
N LEU A 43 13.65 15.74 14.92
CA LEU A 43 14.54 16.49 15.81
C LEU A 43 14.98 17.84 15.19
N GLY A 44 14.09 18.44 14.39
CA GLY A 44 14.34 19.68 13.67
C GLY A 44 15.02 19.53 12.30
N ASN A 45 15.35 18.31 11.87
CA ASN A 45 15.89 18.06 10.53
C ASN A 45 14.80 18.04 9.44
N GLY A 46 15.19 18.19 8.18
CA GLY A 46 14.30 18.06 7.02
C GLY A 46 14.10 16.61 6.56
N PRO A 47 13.16 16.37 5.63
CA PRO A 47 12.86 15.05 5.06
C PRO A 47 14.06 14.36 4.39
N GLU A 48 15.02 15.13 3.90
CA GLU A 48 16.22 14.64 3.23
C GLU A 48 17.08 13.73 4.12
N SER A 49 16.97 13.89 5.44
CA SER A 49 17.67 13.09 6.44
C SER A 49 16.76 12.07 7.13
N ILE A 50 15.72 11.57 6.44
CA ILE A 50 14.73 10.63 7.00
C ILE A 50 15.34 9.48 7.81
N CYS A 51 16.48 8.94 7.38
CA CYS A 51 17.17 7.83 8.06
C CYS A 51 17.88 8.22 9.36
N SER A 52 18.01 9.51 9.64
CA SER A 52 18.53 10.07 10.89
C SER A 52 17.41 10.50 11.84
N TRP A 53 16.14 10.43 11.41
CA TRP A 53 15.02 10.76 12.27
C TRP A 53 14.87 9.71 13.38
N ASN A 54 14.34 10.12 14.53
CA ASN A 54 14.25 9.23 15.69
C ASN A 54 13.21 8.12 15.42
N PRO A 55 13.63 6.85 15.25
CA PRO A 55 12.87 5.81 14.56
C PRO A 55 11.71 5.23 15.38
N THR A 56 11.53 5.62 16.64
CA THR A 56 10.43 5.11 17.47
C THR A 56 10.07 6.15 18.52
N LYS A 57 9.21 7.09 18.14
CA LYS A 57 8.40 7.82 19.10
C LYS A 57 7.01 7.21 19.10
N THR A 58 6.68 6.56 20.20
CA THR A 58 5.33 6.06 20.49
C THR A 58 4.85 6.78 21.72
N ILE A 59 3.75 7.52 21.59
CA ILE A 59 2.92 7.86 22.74
C ILE A 59 1.78 6.85 22.71
N GLN A 60 1.71 5.98 23.72
CA GLN A 60 0.68 4.94 23.80
C GLN A 60 -0.71 5.57 23.62
N GLY A 61 -1.41 5.15 22.57
CA GLY A 61 -2.79 5.57 22.26
C GLY A 61 -2.93 6.77 21.31
N GLU A 62 -1.88 7.56 21.09
CA GLU A 62 -1.99 8.82 20.32
C GLU A 62 -1.51 8.70 18.88
N TRP A 63 -0.22 8.46 18.66
CA TRP A 63 0.39 8.40 17.33
C TRP A 63 1.67 7.57 17.37
N THR A 64 2.08 7.08 16.20
CA THR A 64 3.32 6.32 16.06
C THR A 64 4.03 6.73 14.80
N PHE A 65 5.34 6.95 14.92
CA PHE A 65 6.26 7.14 13.81
C PHE A 65 7.32 6.04 13.86
N GLY A 66 7.62 5.46 12.69
CA GLY A 66 8.62 4.42 12.53
C GLY A 66 9.41 4.60 11.25
N VAL A 67 10.74 4.60 11.34
CA VAL A 67 11.63 4.56 10.19
C VAL A 67 12.67 3.47 10.40
N SER A 68 12.90 2.65 9.37
CA SER A 68 14.04 1.73 9.32
C SER A 68 14.81 1.94 8.03
N CYS A 69 16.12 2.05 8.16
CA CYS A 69 17.04 2.15 7.04
C CYS A 69 18.11 1.07 7.12
N HIS A 70 18.42 0.47 5.97
CA HIS A 70 19.52 -0.47 5.81
C HIS A 70 20.64 0.22 5.03
N HIS A 71 21.82 0.38 5.62
CA HIS A 71 22.94 1.13 5.03
C HIS A 71 22.56 2.55 4.53
N GLY A 72 21.70 3.25 5.28
CA GLY A 72 21.23 4.60 4.95
C GLY A 72 20.11 4.66 3.90
N VAL A 73 19.63 3.50 3.42
CA VAL A 73 18.51 3.39 2.47
C VAL A 73 17.22 3.06 3.21
N LEU A 74 16.17 3.84 2.98
CA LEU A 74 14.86 3.70 3.61
C LEU A 74 14.16 2.42 3.11
N GLU A 75 13.90 1.51 4.03
CA GLU A 75 13.20 0.25 3.75
C GLU A 75 11.83 0.16 4.45
N SER A 76 11.63 0.89 5.55
CA SER A 76 10.36 0.90 6.27
C SER A 76 9.97 2.32 6.67
N LEU A 77 8.72 2.68 6.40
CA LEU A 77 8.13 3.97 6.75
C LEU A 77 6.76 3.75 7.38
N THR A 78 6.60 4.23 8.61
CA THR A 78 5.39 4.11 9.41
C THR A 78 4.95 5.47 9.93
N PHE A 79 3.71 5.84 9.63
CA PHE A 79 2.95 6.91 10.26
C PHE A 79 1.58 6.35 10.69
N HIS A 80 1.25 6.55 11.95
CA HIS A 80 -0.04 6.18 12.52
C HIS A 80 -0.65 7.39 13.23
N LYS A 81 -1.89 7.74 12.87
CA LYS A 81 -2.65 8.88 13.41
C LYS A 81 -1.96 10.25 13.23
N VAL A 82 -1.13 10.38 12.21
CA VAL A 82 -0.48 11.64 11.82
C VAL A 82 -1.31 12.28 10.70
N ARG A 83 -2.00 13.37 11.02
CA ARG A 83 -3.10 13.97 10.21
C ARG A 83 -2.76 15.33 9.59
N GLN A 84 -1.48 15.69 9.60
CA GLN A 84 -0.97 17.02 9.26
C GLN A 84 -0.77 17.26 7.75
N GLY A 85 -1.19 16.33 6.89
CA GLY A 85 -1.10 16.49 5.44
C GLY A 85 -1.30 15.18 4.70
N ASN A 86 -1.30 15.25 3.37
CA ASN A 86 -1.20 14.05 2.54
C ASN A 86 0.26 13.67 2.33
N PHE A 87 0.53 12.36 2.32
CA PHE A 87 1.74 11.79 1.77
C PHE A 87 1.55 11.64 0.26
N LEU A 88 2.40 12.29 -0.53
CA LEU A 88 2.40 12.11 -1.98
C LEU A 88 3.10 10.78 -2.31
N ILE A 89 2.37 9.68 -2.16
CA ILE A 89 2.91 8.32 -2.19
C ILE A 89 3.52 7.94 -3.54
N GLU A 90 3.19 8.65 -4.62
CA GLU A 90 3.81 8.48 -5.94
C GLU A 90 5.30 8.86 -5.99
N TYR A 91 5.80 9.57 -4.98
CA TYR A 91 7.22 9.92 -4.83
C TYR A 91 7.95 9.04 -3.82
N LEU A 92 7.31 8.01 -3.26
CA LEU A 92 7.98 7.13 -2.31
C LEU A 92 9.16 6.42 -2.99
N PRO A 93 10.34 6.34 -2.31
CA PRO A 93 11.45 5.54 -2.80
C PRO A 93 11.04 4.10 -3.10
N GLY A 94 11.45 3.58 -4.26
CA GLY A 94 11.17 2.20 -4.67
C GLY A 94 11.78 1.13 -3.75
N THR A 95 12.69 1.53 -2.86
CA THR A 95 13.39 0.71 -1.86
C THR A 95 12.53 0.34 -0.66
N ILE A 96 11.39 1.02 -0.46
CA ILE A 96 10.50 0.74 0.67
C ILE A 96 9.88 -0.65 0.50
N LYS A 97 10.12 -1.49 1.50
CA LYS A 97 9.53 -2.83 1.65
C LYS A 97 8.25 -2.78 2.48
N GLN A 98 8.24 -1.93 3.50
CA GLN A 98 7.18 -1.83 4.51
C GLN A 98 6.62 -0.41 4.54
N LEU A 99 5.39 -0.22 4.09
CA LEU A 99 4.72 1.07 4.15
C LEU A 99 3.48 0.99 5.04
N ARG A 100 3.43 1.82 6.08
CA ARG A 100 2.25 1.94 6.95
C ARG A 100 1.87 3.40 7.10
N LEU A 101 0.78 3.83 6.46
CA LEU A 101 0.20 5.16 6.61
C LEU A 101 -1.23 4.99 7.11
N THR A 102 -1.41 4.84 8.42
CA THR A 102 -2.70 4.39 9.00
C THR A 102 -3.37 5.48 9.81
N GLU A 103 -4.68 5.66 9.66
CA GLU A 103 -5.45 6.68 10.39
C GLU A 103 -4.93 8.13 10.22
N CYS A 104 -4.25 8.38 9.10
CA CYS A 104 -3.58 9.63 8.77
C CYS A 104 -4.47 10.62 7.99
N GLN A 105 -5.76 10.33 7.83
CA GLN A 105 -6.73 11.15 7.08
C GLN A 105 -6.35 11.39 5.60
N GLN A 106 -5.60 10.47 4.97
CA GLN A 106 -5.18 10.59 3.57
C GLN A 106 -6.39 10.63 2.62
N ARG A 107 -6.40 11.54 1.64
CA ARG A 107 -7.57 11.79 0.75
C ARG A 107 -7.31 11.66 -0.74
N TYR A 108 -6.24 10.97 -1.15
CA TYR A 108 -5.91 10.80 -2.56
C TYR A 108 -6.50 9.53 -3.17
N GLN A 109 -6.34 9.37 -4.49
CA GLN A 109 -6.55 8.11 -5.20
C GLN A 109 -5.23 7.35 -5.31
N VAL A 110 -5.26 6.03 -5.09
CA VAL A 110 -4.05 5.20 -5.21
C VAL A 110 -3.82 4.80 -6.66
N ARG A 111 -2.68 5.20 -7.22
CA ARG A 111 -2.17 4.65 -8.47
C ARG A 111 -1.26 3.48 -8.13
N THR A 112 -1.78 2.26 -8.19
CA THR A 112 -1.09 1.03 -7.76
C THR A 112 0.27 0.82 -8.44
N ARG A 113 0.36 1.13 -9.74
CA ARG A 113 1.65 1.15 -10.47
C ARG A 113 2.74 2.10 -9.93
N MET A 114 2.37 3.07 -9.09
CA MET A 114 3.29 4.03 -8.47
C MET A 114 3.68 3.63 -7.05
N LEU A 115 3.18 2.51 -6.53
CA LEU A 115 3.60 1.98 -5.24
C LEU A 115 5.07 1.54 -5.29
N PRO A 116 5.79 1.52 -4.15
CA PRO A 116 7.19 1.13 -4.12
C PRO A 116 7.40 -0.27 -4.71
N LYS A 117 8.34 -0.40 -5.64
CA LYS A 117 8.60 -1.66 -6.37
C LYS A 117 9.06 -2.80 -5.46
N SER A 118 9.77 -2.46 -4.38
CA SER A 118 10.26 -3.44 -3.39
C SER A 118 9.25 -3.74 -2.28
N ALA A 119 8.04 -3.16 -2.34
CA ALA A 119 7.04 -3.33 -1.30
C ALA A 119 6.62 -4.80 -1.15
N THR A 120 6.71 -5.29 0.08
CA THR A 120 6.16 -6.58 0.50
C THR A 120 4.91 -6.38 1.33
N ASN A 121 4.81 -5.31 2.13
CA ASN A 121 3.62 -5.02 2.92
C ASN A 121 3.25 -3.54 2.83
N ILE A 122 1.99 -3.27 2.47
CA ILE A 122 1.43 -1.94 2.39
C ILE A 122 0.15 -1.90 3.23
N SER A 123 0.10 -0.98 4.19
CA SER A 123 -1.11 -0.69 4.97
C SER A 123 -1.44 0.78 4.90
N LEU A 124 -2.58 1.10 4.26
CA LEU A 124 -3.18 2.43 4.21
C LEU A 124 -4.52 2.44 4.97
N LYS A 125 -4.65 1.60 6.00
CA LYS A 125 -5.89 1.41 6.77
C LYS A 125 -6.39 2.72 7.38
N GLY A 126 -7.71 2.92 7.39
CA GLY A 126 -8.35 3.94 8.22
C GLY A 126 -8.17 5.36 7.70
N ASN A 127 -8.06 5.53 6.37
CA ASN A 127 -7.94 6.85 5.75
C ASN A 127 -9.26 7.23 5.04
N ALA A 128 -9.20 8.25 4.19
CA ALA A 128 -10.29 8.66 3.32
C ALA A 128 -9.87 8.50 1.84
N ILE A 129 -9.02 7.52 1.55
CA ILE A 129 -8.59 7.17 0.19
C ILE A 129 -9.83 6.76 -0.60
N HIS A 130 -9.97 7.31 -1.80
CA HIS A 130 -11.15 7.14 -2.63
C HIS A 130 -10.79 6.77 -4.07
N GLY A 131 -11.80 6.59 -4.90
CA GLY A 131 -11.61 6.13 -6.28
C GLY A 131 -11.52 4.61 -6.38
N THR A 132 -11.17 4.13 -7.56
CA THR A 132 -10.99 2.70 -7.86
C THR A 132 -9.57 2.25 -7.53
N ILE A 133 -9.39 0.95 -7.37
CA ILE A 133 -8.08 0.32 -7.18
C ILE A 133 -7.86 -0.69 -8.29
N ASP A 134 -6.71 -0.60 -8.96
CA ASP A 134 -6.30 -1.56 -9.97
C ASP A 134 -5.38 -2.60 -9.32
N LEU A 135 -5.94 -3.80 -9.06
CA LEU A 135 -5.24 -4.89 -8.39
C LEU A 135 -4.23 -5.61 -9.31
N GLN A 136 -4.30 -5.42 -10.63
CA GLN A 136 -3.41 -6.07 -11.59
C GLN A 136 -2.06 -5.34 -11.72
N SER A 137 -2.00 -4.05 -11.36
CA SER A 137 -0.74 -3.28 -11.36
C SER A 137 -0.08 -3.13 -9.99
N LEU A 138 -0.34 -4.09 -9.08
CA LEU A 138 0.33 -4.17 -7.79
C LEU A 138 1.82 -4.57 -7.94
N PRO A 139 2.70 -4.16 -7.01
CA PRO A 139 4.09 -4.61 -7.00
C PRO A 139 4.20 -6.15 -6.95
N LEU A 140 5.11 -6.71 -7.75
CA LEU A 140 5.26 -8.17 -7.89
C LEU A 140 5.66 -8.87 -6.60
N ASN A 141 6.38 -8.18 -5.71
CA ASN A 141 6.85 -8.71 -4.43
C ASN A 141 5.83 -8.55 -3.30
N LEU A 142 4.64 -8.00 -3.58
CA LEU A 142 3.67 -7.68 -2.54
C LEU A 142 3.10 -8.96 -1.93
N GLU A 143 3.19 -9.06 -0.61
CA GLU A 143 2.66 -10.13 0.22
C GLU A 143 1.36 -9.71 0.89
N GLU A 144 1.29 -8.46 1.40
CA GLU A 144 0.09 -7.96 2.07
C GLU A 144 -0.32 -6.57 1.60
N LEU A 145 -1.60 -6.42 1.27
CA LEU A 145 -2.23 -5.14 0.98
C LEU A 145 -3.43 -4.89 1.88
N ILE A 146 -3.35 -3.89 2.75
CA ILE A 146 -4.40 -3.52 3.69
C ILE A 146 -4.91 -2.10 3.36
N LEU A 147 -6.08 -2.04 2.74
CA LEU A 147 -6.81 -0.80 2.40
C LEU A 147 -8.15 -0.69 3.15
N ARG A 148 -8.32 -1.49 4.21
CA ARG A 148 -9.49 -1.48 5.08
C ARG A 148 -9.84 -0.09 5.59
N GLU A 149 -11.13 0.17 5.80
CA GLU A 149 -11.64 1.42 6.40
C GLU A 149 -11.21 2.64 5.56
N ASN A 150 -11.61 2.64 4.28
CA ASN A 150 -11.41 3.74 3.34
C ASN A 150 -12.72 4.03 2.59
N ARG A 151 -12.64 4.78 1.48
CA ARG A 151 -13.78 5.17 0.63
C ARG A 151 -13.60 4.66 -0.81
N LEU A 152 -12.91 3.54 -0.98
CA LEU A 152 -12.71 2.93 -2.28
C LEU A 152 -14.06 2.52 -2.89
N VAL A 153 -14.16 2.68 -4.19
CA VAL A 153 -15.33 2.27 -4.99
C VAL A 153 -14.90 1.24 -6.03
N GLY A 154 -15.87 0.53 -6.59
CA GLY A 154 -15.63 -0.49 -7.62
C GLY A 154 -15.51 0.09 -9.04
N PRO A 155 -15.20 -0.76 -10.03
CA PRO A 155 -15.09 -2.22 -9.91
C PRO A 155 -13.72 -2.69 -9.38
N ILE A 156 -13.68 -3.94 -8.90
CA ILE A 156 -12.48 -4.72 -8.60
C ILE A 156 -12.55 -6.08 -9.31
N GLU A 157 -11.38 -6.63 -9.61
CA GLU A 157 -11.20 -7.97 -10.19
C GLU A 157 -10.07 -8.67 -9.45
N LEU A 158 -10.25 -9.94 -9.12
CA LEU A 158 -9.27 -10.77 -8.43
C LEU A 158 -8.57 -11.69 -9.44
N ILE A 159 -8.03 -11.08 -10.48
CA ILE A 159 -7.42 -11.74 -11.63
C ILE A 159 -5.93 -11.38 -11.64
N GLU A 160 -5.06 -12.38 -11.87
CA GLU A 160 -3.62 -12.17 -12.02
C GLU A 160 -2.97 -11.37 -10.87
N LEU A 161 -3.38 -11.66 -9.63
CA LEU A 161 -2.79 -11.03 -8.45
C LEU A 161 -1.29 -11.41 -8.31
N PRO A 162 -0.47 -10.59 -7.64
CA PRO A 162 0.95 -10.92 -7.43
C PRO A 162 1.15 -12.30 -6.80
N ALA A 163 2.08 -13.08 -7.34
CA ALA A 163 2.30 -14.48 -6.94
C ALA A 163 2.65 -14.66 -5.44
N ASN A 164 3.21 -13.62 -4.81
CA ASN A 164 3.57 -13.62 -3.39
C ASN A 164 2.45 -13.16 -2.46
N LEU A 165 1.32 -12.67 -3.00
CA LEU A 165 0.24 -12.11 -2.20
C LEU A 165 -0.37 -13.19 -1.31
N THR A 166 -0.33 -12.97 0.00
CA THR A 166 -0.92 -13.83 1.02
C THR A 166 -2.22 -13.23 1.57
N LYS A 167 -2.32 -11.90 1.60
CA LYS A 167 -3.46 -11.20 2.20
C LYS A 167 -3.86 -9.94 1.45
N LEU A 168 -5.15 -9.83 1.14
CA LEU A 168 -5.79 -8.64 0.60
C LEU A 168 -6.95 -8.22 1.51
N ASP A 169 -6.90 -7.02 2.07
CA ASP A 169 -7.98 -6.48 2.88
C ASP A 169 -8.54 -5.18 2.28
N LEU A 170 -9.73 -5.32 1.67
CA LEU A 170 -10.55 -4.24 1.11
C LEU A 170 -11.82 -4.01 1.94
N SER A 171 -11.91 -4.59 3.13
CA SER A 171 -13.12 -4.52 3.97
C SER A 171 -13.42 -3.08 4.42
N TYR A 172 -14.68 -2.79 4.73
CA TYR A 172 -15.11 -1.46 5.17
C TYR A 172 -14.74 -0.36 4.16
N ASN A 173 -15.21 -0.54 2.93
CA ASN A 173 -15.08 0.43 1.85
C ASN A 173 -16.47 0.72 1.25
N SER A 174 -16.52 1.45 0.13
CA SER A 174 -17.74 1.78 -0.59
C SER A 174 -17.81 1.05 -1.94
N ILE A 175 -17.20 -0.13 -2.06
CA ILE A 175 -17.21 -0.92 -3.29
C ILE A 175 -18.63 -1.41 -3.53
N GLN A 176 -19.20 -1.04 -4.68
CA GLN A 176 -20.53 -1.46 -5.11
C GLN A 176 -20.38 -2.23 -6.40
N GLN A 177 -20.51 -3.55 -6.30
CA GLN A 177 -20.30 -4.46 -7.42
C GLN A 177 -21.05 -5.75 -7.13
N LYS A 178 -22.07 -6.05 -7.94
CA LYS A 178 -22.90 -7.24 -7.70
C LYS A 178 -22.07 -8.53 -7.70
N VAL A 179 -21.17 -8.66 -8.67
CA VAL A 179 -20.34 -9.84 -8.86
C VAL A 179 -18.88 -9.45 -9.01
N VAL A 180 -18.01 -10.04 -8.20
CA VAL A 180 -16.55 -9.97 -8.34
C VAL A 180 -16.06 -11.27 -8.98
N TYR A 181 -15.26 -11.14 -10.04
CA TYR A 181 -14.65 -12.28 -10.71
C TYR A 181 -13.26 -12.54 -10.12
N TYR A 182 -12.92 -13.82 -10.01
CA TYR A 182 -11.55 -14.27 -9.75
C TYR A 182 -11.07 -15.18 -10.86
N ASP A 183 -9.76 -15.18 -11.09
CA ASP A 183 -9.08 -16.13 -11.97
C ASP A 183 -7.59 -16.20 -11.59
N LEU A 184 -6.97 -17.37 -11.80
CA LEU A 184 -5.53 -17.59 -11.54
C LEU A 184 -5.07 -17.07 -10.16
N LEU A 185 -5.85 -17.36 -9.10
CA LEU A 185 -5.50 -16.93 -7.75
C LEU A 185 -4.12 -17.47 -7.34
N PRO A 186 -3.23 -16.64 -6.76
CA PRO A 186 -1.92 -17.10 -6.30
C PRO A 186 -2.04 -18.23 -5.28
N SER A 187 -1.19 -19.25 -5.40
CA SER A 187 -1.19 -20.39 -4.47
C SER A 187 -0.87 -20.02 -3.03
N ARG A 188 -0.24 -18.85 -2.81
CA ARG A 188 0.07 -18.29 -1.49
C ARG A 188 -1.06 -17.47 -0.89
N LEU A 189 -2.10 -17.14 -1.67
CA LEU A 189 -3.19 -16.29 -1.21
C LEU A 189 -4.03 -17.03 -0.19
N GLN A 190 -4.01 -16.55 1.05
CA GLN A 190 -4.69 -17.18 2.18
C GLN A 190 -6.00 -16.47 2.51
N HIS A 191 -6.02 -15.13 2.46
CA HIS A 191 -7.17 -14.37 2.93
C HIS A 191 -7.51 -13.18 2.05
N VAL A 192 -8.79 -13.08 1.66
CA VAL A 192 -9.38 -11.92 0.99
C VAL A 192 -10.53 -11.37 1.83
N PHE A 193 -10.37 -10.17 2.38
CA PHE A 193 -11.39 -9.51 3.20
C PHE A 193 -12.16 -8.48 2.37
N LEU A 194 -13.47 -8.72 2.21
CA LEU A 194 -14.39 -7.89 1.44
C LEU A 194 -15.62 -7.46 2.25
N ALA A 195 -15.72 -7.88 3.51
CA ALA A 195 -16.79 -7.52 4.44
C ALA A 195 -17.06 -6.00 4.45
N GLN A 196 -18.32 -5.61 4.69
CA GLN A 196 -18.72 -4.20 4.71
C GLN A 196 -18.40 -3.46 3.40
N ASN A 197 -18.73 -4.11 2.29
CA ASN A 197 -18.92 -3.52 0.96
C ASN A 197 -20.28 -3.97 0.42
N LYS A 198 -20.71 -3.45 -0.74
CA LYS A 198 -21.93 -3.91 -1.43
C LYS A 198 -21.58 -4.89 -2.54
N ILE A 199 -21.14 -6.08 -2.14
CA ILE A 199 -20.82 -7.21 -3.01
C ILE A 199 -21.78 -8.36 -2.71
N SER A 200 -22.43 -8.90 -3.75
CA SER A 200 -23.39 -10.00 -3.58
C SER A 200 -22.76 -11.37 -3.80
N GLU A 201 -21.83 -11.46 -4.76
CA GLU A 201 -21.28 -12.72 -5.24
C GLU A 201 -19.80 -12.60 -5.62
N ILE A 202 -19.06 -13.67 -5.38
CA ILE A 202 -17.72 -13.94 -5.90
C ILE A 202 -17.82 -15.24 -6.71
N ARG A 203 -17.30 -15.24 -7.94
CA ARG A 203 -17.34 -16.43 -8.81
C ARG A 203 -16.14 -16.47 -9.76
N PRO A 204 -15.80 -17.64 -10.32
CA PRO A 204 -14.71 -17.74 -11.28
C PRO A 204 -15.05 -16.97 -12.56
N LEU A 205 -14.03 -16.44 -13.23
CA LEU A 205 -14.17 -15.75 -14.52
C LEU A 205 -14.64 -16.70 -15.62
N THR A 206 -14.15 -17.94 -15.61
CA THR A 206 -14.51 -19.01 -16.55
C THR A 206 -14.87 -20.27 -15.78
N ALA A 207 -15.85 -21.04 -16.28
CA ALA A 207 -16.31 -22.29 -15.66
C ALA A 207 -15.30 -23.46 -15.76
N GLU A 208 -14.17 -23.22 -16.45
CA GLU A 208 -13.11 -24.21 -16.68
C GLU A 208 -11.79 -23.75 -16.04
N SER A 209 -11.82 -22.79 -15.10
CA SER A 209 -10.59 -22.26 -14.50
C SER A 209 -9.79 -23.36 -13.80
N GLY A 210 -10.47 -24.44 -13.36
CA GLY A 210 -9.86 -25.55 -12.62
C GLY A 210 -9.14 -25.08 -11.36
N THR A 211 -9.42 -23.85 -10.91
CA THR A 211 -8.69 -23.19 -9.84
C THR A 211 -9.29 -23.65 -8.53
N THR A 212 -8.64 -24.62 -7.88
CA THR A 212 -8.95 -24.96 -6.49
C THR A 212 -8.77 -23.70 -5.64
N ILE A 213 -9.85 -23.24 -5.01
CA ILE A 213 -9.80 -22.09 -4.11
C ILE A 213 -9.08 -22.52 -2.83
N ASN A 214 -7.80 -22.17 -2.72
CA ASN A 214 -7.01 -22.35 -1.49
C ASN A 214 -7.02 -21.10 -0.59
N CYS A 215 -7.97 -20.19 -0.83
CA CYS A 215 -8.09 -18.90 -0.16
C CYS A 215 -9.44 -18.77 0.57
N GLU A 216 -9.43 -18.18 1.76
CA GLU A 216 -10.64 -17.82 2.47
C GLU A 216 -11.14 -16.42 2.08
N PHE A 217 -12.38 -16.35 1.62
CA PHE A 217 -13.09 -15.09 1.41
C PHE A 217 -13.89 -14.70 2.66
N HIS A 218 -13.63 -13.50 3.17
CA HIS A 218 -14.25 -12.97 4.38
C HIS A 218 -15.26 -11.86 4.05
N GLY A 219 -16.55 -12.14 4.21
CA GLY A 219 -17.64 -11.18 4.06
C GLY A 219 -19.02 -11.85 3.97
N SER A 220 -20.03 -11.09 3.58
CA SER A 220 -21.43 -11.58 3.49
C SER A 220 -21.84 -11.99 2.07
N MET A 221 -20.92 -11.96 1.11
CA MET A 221 -21.15 -12.37 -0.27
C MET A 221 -21.18 -13.89 -0.39
N LYS A 222 -21.94 -14.39 -1.37
CA LYS A 222 -21.89 -15.80 -1.76
C LYS A 222 -20.61 -16.06 -2.54
N VAL A 223 -19.83 -17.06 -2.15
CA VAL A 223 -18.71 -17.57 -2.95
C VAL A 223 -19.22 -18.74 -3.78
N ILE A 224 -19.00 -18.68 -5.08
CA ILE A 224 -19.26 -19.77 -6.03
C ILE A 224 -17.90 -20.34 -6.42
N GLU A 225 -17.76 -21.64 -6.21
CA GLU A 225 -16.58 -22.41 -6.61
C GLU A 225 -16.87 -23.14 -7.91
N ASP A 226 -15.84 -23.47 -8.69
CA ASP A 226 -15.99 -24.37 -9.84
C ASP A 226 -16.50 -25.72 -9.32
N SER A 227 -17.62 -26.20 -9.86
CA SER A 227 -18.08 -27.56 -9.64
C SER A 227 -17.18 -28.51 -10.42
N GLU A 228 -16.57 -29.49 -9.73
CA GLU A 228 -15.91 -30.65 -10.36
C GLU A 228 -16.78 -31.33 -11.42
#